data_AF-A0A1B0DBR3-F1
#
_entry.id   AF-A0A1B0DBR3-F1
#
_cell.length_a   1.000
_cell.length_b   1.000
_cell.length_c   1.000
_cell.angle_alpha   90.00
_cell.angle_beta   90.00
_cell.angle_gamma   90.00
#
_symmetry.space_group_name_H-M   'P 1'
#
loop_
_entity.id
_entity.type
_entity.pdbx_description
1 polymer ?
#
loop_
_entity_poly.entity_id
_entity_poly.type
_entity_poly.pdbx_seq_one_letter_code
_entity_poly.pdbx_strand_id
1 'polypeptide(L)'
;HGSTWIKLFFQSLCTVHNKPLKRSISKNAAQYLTSKIPGLTEIIKKSSQPSFLSRLSGLWGSFVNNFLVDETHFPPISHRFTAVYSRDKEYFVPAESLNSPSIPRFDLQQPCFFSAAVRSRIVQFILDRKRFTTEEADDYAFGIDRLISDEVYIAAYPLHDGEVHIPGSMRHLLYKEWAAVSKWYRYQPLDYIKEYFGVKIGLYFAWLGFYTYMLLLASIVGVACFIYSWRTMDSYQVSQLFLG
;
A
#
# COMPACT_ATOMS: atom_id res chain seq x y z
N HIS A 1 17.14 24.77 26.19
CA HIS A 1 17.54 23.45 26.75
C HIS A 1 16.39 22.43 26.89
N GLY A 2 15.13 22.76 26.55
CA GLY A 2 13.96 21.87 26.75
C GLY A 2 13.37 21.20 25.50
N SER A 3 13.90 21.45 24.30
CA SER A 3 13.33 20.96 23.02
C SER A 3 14.02 19.70 22.47
N THR A 4 15.11 19.26 23.08
CA THR A 4 15.92 18.11 22.61
C THR A 4 15.45 16.78 23.21
N TRP A 5 14.84 16.78 24.39
CA TRP A 5 14.43 15.57 25.11
C TRP A 5 13.19 14.88 24.51
N ILE A 6 12.23 15.65 23.95
CA ILE A 6 11.02 15.09 23.29
C ILE A 6 11.37 14.47 21.93
N LYS A 7 12.38 14.99 21.22
CA LYS A 7 12.86 14.42 19.95
C LYS A 7 13.57 13.08 20.16
N LEU A 8 14.31 12.92 21.26
CA LEU A 8 15.08 11.69 21.51
C LEU A 8 14.23 10.54 22.06
N PHE A 9 13.12 10.81 22.74
CA PHE A 9 12.30 9.75 23.33
C PHE A 9 11.49 8.94 22.29
N PHE A 10 11.13 9.53 21.16
CA PHE A 10 10.34 8.85 20.11
C PHE A 10 11.16 8.30 18.94
N GLN A 11 12.37 8.82 18.68
CA GLN A 11 13.22 8.37 17.57
C GLN A 11 13.96 7.05 17.89
N SER A 12 14.23 6.77 19.18
CA SER A 12 15.08 5.65 19.59
C SER A 12 14.40 4.27 19.66
N LEU A 13 13.08 4.17 19.42
CA LEU A 13 12.30 2.94 19.70
C LEU A 13 11.83 2.14 18.47
N CYS A 14 12.03 2.61 17.24
CA CYS A 14 11.53 1.91 16.04
C CYS A 14 12.63 1.54 15.02
N THR A 15 13.85 1.21 15.45
CA THR A 15 14.85 0.56 14.59
C THR A 15 14.96 -0.92 14.92
N VAL A 16 14.10 -1.74 14.30
CA VAL A 16 14.24 -3.21 14.35
C VAL A 16 14.18 -3.79 12.95
N HIS A 17 15.22 -4.57 12.65
CA HIS A 17 15.50 -5.25 11.40
C HIS A 17 14.60 -6.49 11.25
N ASN A 18 13.67 -6.48 10.29
CA ASN A 18 12.81 -7.64 10.01
C ASN A 18 13.55 -8.71 9.20
N LYS A 19 13.54 -9.97 9.67
CA LYS A 19 13.92 -11.15 8.88
C LYS A 19 12.64 -11.84 8.35
N PRO A 20 12.60 -12.32 7.09
CA PRO A 20 11.36 -12.84 6.52
C PRO A 20 11.10 -14.31 6.89
N LEU A 21 9.94 -14.59 7.49
CA LEU A 21 9.40 -15.92 7.75
C LEU A 21 8.15 -16.16 6.89
N LYS A 22 8.29 -16.50 5.61
CA LYS A 22 7.10 -16.67 4.73
C LYS A 22 7.27 -17.65 3.56
N ARG A 23 7.62 -18.90 3.84
CA ARG A 23 7.61 -19.99 2.82
C ARG A 23 6.77 -21.23 3.18
N SER A 24 6.26 -21.34 4.40
CA SER A 24 5.61 -22.57 4.91
C SER A 24 4.09 -22.64 4.68
N ILE A 25 3.36 -21.54 4.85
CA ILE A 25 1.89 -21.55 4.97
C ILE A 25 1.18 -21.86 3.64
N SER A 26 1.67 -21.32 2.52
CA SER A 26 1.06 -21.54 1.19
C SER A 26 1.16 -23.00 0.73
N LYS A 27 2.24 -23.70 1.10
CA LYS A 27 2.45 -25.12 0.73
C LYS A 27 1.46 -26.05 1.43
N ASN A 28 1.15 -25.77 2.69
CA ASN A 28 0.25 -26.59 3.50
C ASN A 28 -1.21 -26.46 3.03
N ALA A 29 -1.63 -25.26 2.62
CA ALA A 29 -2.98 -25.04 2.09
C ALA A 29 -3.20 -25.73 0.73
N ALA A 30 -2.21 -25.69 -0.16
CA ALA A 30 -2.27 -26.37 -1.46
C ALA A 30 -2.32 -27.91 -1.30
N GLN A 31 -1.56 -28.45 -0.35
CA GLN A 31 -1.60 -29.89 -0.02
C GLN A 31 -2.97 -30.32 0.51
N TYR A 32 -3.59 -29.52 1.39
CA TYR A 32 -4.91 -29.81 1.96
C TYR A 32 -6.04 -29.80 0.92
N LEU A 33 -6.01 -28.86 -0.03
CA LEU A 33 -6.99 -28.83 -1.13
C LEU A 33 -6.83 -30.02 -2.09
N THR A 34 -5.60 -30.44 -2.34
CA THR A 34 -5.29 -31.60 -3.19
C THR A 34 -5.74 -32.91 -2.53
N SER A 35 -5.68 -33.03 -1.21
CA SER A 35 -6.14 -34.22 -0.50
C SER A 35 -7.67 -34.32 -0.37
N LYS A 36 -8.40 -33.21 -0.46
CA LYS A 36 -9.86 -33.18 -0.24
C LYS A 36 -10.71 -33.44 -1.49
N ILE A 37 -10.13 -33.29 -2.69
CA ILE A 37 -10.86 -33.38 -3.96
C ILE A 37 -10.28 -34.54 -4.79
N PRO A 38 -10.88 -35.74 -4.75
CA PRO A 38 -10.43 -36.86 -5.57
C PRO A 38 -10.62 -36.51 -7.05
N GLY A 39 -9.54 -36.54 -7.84
CA GLY A 39 -9.51 -36.18 -9.26
C GLY A 39 -8.77 -34.87 -9.59
N LEU A 40 -8.46 -34.04 -8.59
CA LEU A 40 -7.65 -32.83 -8.81
C LEU A 40 -6.24 -33.17 -9.29
N THR A 41 -5.68 -34.26 -8.78
CA THR A 41 -4.37 -34.81 -9.16
C THR A 41 -4.32 -35.21 -10.64
N GLU A 42 -5.38 -35.83 -11.15
CA GLU A 42 -5.50 -36.23 -12.56
C GLU A 42 -5.67 -35.02 -13.49
N ILE A 43 -6.40 -33.98 -13.05
CA ILE A 43 -6.55 -32.71 -13.79
C ILE A 43 -5.21 -31.98 -13.89
N ILE A 44 -4.43 -31.94 -12.80
CA ILE A 44 -3.08 -31.36 -12.77
C ILE A 44 -2.11 -32.17 -13.65
N LYS A 45 -2.20 -33.50 -13.62
CA LYS A 45 -1.37 -34.39 -14.45
C LYS A 45 -1.71 -34.26 -15.94
N LYS A 46 -2.99 -34.05 -16.28
CA LYS A 46 -3.47 -33.84 -17.66
C LYS A 46 -3.12 -32.45 -18.22
N SER A 47 -2.96 -31.44 -17.37
CA SER A 47 -2.45 -30.12 -17.80
C SER A 47 -0.92 -30.08 -17.99
N SER A 48 -0.21 -31.15 -17.60
CA SER A 48 1.25 -31.29 -17.65
C SER A 48 1.77 -31.86 -18.99
N GLN A 49 1.12 -31.55 -20.11
CA GLN A 49 1.72 -31.76 -21.44
C GLN A 49 2.71 -30.60 -21.73
N PRO A 50 3.98 -30.86 -22.15
CA PRO A 50 4.97 -29.82 -22.37
C PRO A 50 4.65 -29.08 -23.67
N SER A 51 3.68 -28.18 -23.61
CA SER A 51 3.29 -27.31 -24.70
C SER A 51 4.00 -25.97 -24.56
N PHE A 52 4.15 -25.26 -25.69
CA PHE A 52 4.65 -23.88 -25.84
C PHE A 52 4.30 -22.92 -24.67
N LEU A 53 3.14 -23.14 -24.05
CA LEU A 53 2.65 -22.42 -22.88
C LEU A 53 3.54 -22.53 -21.63
N SER A 54 4.34 -23.59 -21.44
CA SER A 54 5.27 -23.70 -20.30
C SER A 54 6.54 -22.85 -20.47
N ARG A 55 6.99 -22.65 -21.72
CA ARG A 55 8.06 -21.69 -22.05
C ARG A 55 7.54 -20.26 -21.94
N LEU A 56 6.29 -20.03 -22.36
CA LEU A 56 5.60 -18.75 -22.24
C LEU A 56 5.29 -18.39 -20.79
N SER A 57 4.93 -19.36 -19.94
CA SER A 57 4.66 -19.11 -18.51
C SER A 57 5.93 -18.77 -17.73
N GLY A 58 7.09 -19.32 -18.11
CA GLY A 58 8.38 -18.94 -17.54
C GLY A 58 8.78 -17.50 -17.89
N LEU A 59 8.60 -17.11 -19.16
CA LEU A 59 8.83 -15.74 -19.63
C LEU A 59 7.82 -14.75 -19.02
N TRP A 60 6.55 -15.16 -18.94
CA TRP A 60 5.48 -14.39 -18.28
C TRP A 60 5.74 -14.24 -16.79
N GLY A 61 6.21 -15.29 -16.10
CA GLY A 61 6.61 -15.23 -14.71
C GLY A 61 7.75 -14.24 -14.47
N SER A 62 8.77 -14.23 -15.33
CA SER A 62 9.86 -13.24 -15.26
C SER A 62 9.37 -11.80 -15.52
N PHE A 63 8.45 -11.62 -16.48
CA PHE A 63 7.84 -10.33 -16.78
C PHE A 63 6.98 -9.82 -15.63
N VAL A 64 6.10 -10.67 -15.10
CA VAL A 64 5.23 -10.36 -13.96
C VAL A 64 6.04 -10.08 -12.70
N ASN A 65 7.11 -10.84 -12.42
CA ASN A 65 7.99 -10.58 -11.28
C ASN A 65 8.77 -9.26 -11.41
N ASN A 66 9.05 -8.82 -12.64
CA ASN A 66 9.63 -7.49 -12.87
C ASN A 66 8.59 -6.38 -12.78
N PHE A 67 7.31 -6.69 -12.94
CA PHE A 67 6.20 -5.73 -12.80
C PHE A 67 5.71 -5.63 -11.35
N LEU A 68 5.72 -6.72 -10.59
CA LEU A 68 5.27 -6.76 -9.19
C LEU A 68 6.18 -5.94 -8.26
N VAL A 69 5.61 -5.58 -7.11
CA VAL A 69 6.33 -4.93 -6.00
C VAL A 69 7.48 -5.82 -5.58
N ASP A 70 8.66 -5.22 -5.38
CA ASP A 70 9.82 -5.95 -4.91
C ASP A 70 9.69 -6.25 -3.41
N GLU A 71 9.37 -7.51 -3.09
CA GLU A 71 9.22 -7.98 -1.71
C GLU A 71 10.53 -7.98 -0.90
N THR A 72 11.69 -7.80 -1.56
CA THR A 72 12.97 -7.65 -0.85
C THR A 72 13.07 -6.32 -0.12
N HIS A 73 12.54 -5.26 -0.75
CA HIS A 73 12.50 -3.90 -0.21
C HIS A 73 11.20 -3.64 0.57
N PHE A 74 10.08 -4.21 0.11
CA PHE A 74 8.75 -4.01 0.66
C PHE A 74 8.08 -5.34 1.05
N PRO A 75 8.47 -5.95 2.18
CA PRO A 75 7.86 -7.20 2.62
C PRO A 75 6.35 -7.05 2.89
N PRO A 76 5.53 -8.09 2.68
CA PRO A 76 4.11 -7.99 2.94
C PRO A 76 3.83 -7.79 4.45
N ILE A 77 3.17 -6.69 4.79
CA ILE A 77 2.82 -6.32 6.17
C ILE A 77 1.92 -7.41 6.79
N SER A 78 2.34 -7.96 7.94
CA SER A 78 1.60 -9.01 8.66
C SER A 78 0.39 -8.50 9.46
N HIS A 79 0.29 -7.19 9.66
CA HIS A 79 -0.79 -6.55 10.43
C HIS A 79 -2.01 -6.29 9.53
N ARG A 80 -2.73 -7.36 9.21
CA ARG A 80 -4.00 -7.26 8.50
C ARG A 80 -5.10 -6.97 9.53
N PHE A 81 -5.45 -5.70 9.73
CA PHE A 81 -6.66 -5.27 10.44
C PHE A 81 -7.94 -5.61 9.64
N THR A 82 -7.98 -6.80 9.04
CA THR A 82 -9.20 -7.39 8.51
C THR A 82 -9.67 -8.43 9.51
N ALA A 83 -9.95 -8.00 10.73
CA ALA A 83 -10.97 -8.71 11.46
C ALA A 83 -12.22 -8.61 10.58
N VAL A 84 -12.86 -9.75 10.30
CA VAL A 84 -14.23 -9.72 9.78
C VAL A 84 -15.00 -8.82 10.74
N TYR A 85 -15.76 -7.84 10.20
CA TYR A 85 -16.58 -6.97 11.03
C TYR A 85 -17.47 -7.86 11.90
N SER A 86 -17.10 -7.98 13.18
CA SER A 86 -17.86 -8.71 14.19
C SER A 86 -18.51 -7.66 15.07
N ARG A 87 -19.84 -7.74 15.18
CA ARG A 87 -20.63 -6.88 16.08
C ARG A 87 -20.15 -7.01 17.52
N ASP A 88 -19.63 -8.18 17.86
CA ASP A 88 -19.22 -8.56 19.21
C ASP A 88 -17.81 -8.10 19.55
N LYS A 89 -17.12 -7.39 18.64
CA LYS A 89 -15.86 -6.69 18.95
C LYS A 89 -14.82 -7.62 19.61
N GLU A 90 -14.82 -8.91 19.26
CA GLU A 90 -14.01 -9.96 19.92
C GLU A 90 -12.50 -9.65 19.96
N TYR A 91 -12.03 -8.82 19.03
CA TYR A 91 -10.66 -8.31 18.99
C TYR A 91 -10.31 -7.33 20.13
N PHE A 92 -11.27 -6.87 20.94
CA PHE A 92 -11.03 -6.03 22.12
C PHE A 92 -10.99 -6.82 23.44
N VAL A 93 -11.21 -8.15 23.43
CA VAL A 93 -11.22 -8.95 24.65
C VAL A 93 -9.79 -9.19 25.15
N PRO A 94 -9.48 -8.92 26.44
CA PRO A 94 -8.16 -9.14 27.02
C PRO A 94 -7.71 -10.60 26.92
N ALA A 95 -6.40 -10.79 26.82
CA ALA A 95 -5.67 -12.00 26.41
C ALA A 95 -5.89 -13.29 27.23
N GLU A 96 -6.83 -13.32 28.17
CA GLU A 96 -6.92 -14.38 29.18
C GLU A 96 -7.92 -15.49 28.84
N SER A 97 -8.75 -15.35 27.80
CA SER A 97 -9.88 -16.28 27.57
C SER A 97 -9.89 -17.12 26.29
N LEU A 98 -8.89 -17.07 25.41
CA LEU A 98 -8.96 -17.86 24.16
C LEU A 98 -7.61 -18.42 23.68
N ASN A 99 -7.43 -19.74 23.86
CA ASN A 99 -6.36 -20.55 23.26
C ASN A 99 -6.63 -20.85 21.77
N SER A 100 -6.94 -19.84 20.95
CA SER A 100 -7.16 -20.02 19.51
C SER A 100 -6.06 -19.36 18.67
N PRO A 101 -5.26 -20.12 17.91
CA PRO A 101 -4.08 -19.62 17.19
C PRO A 101 -4.39 -18.86 15.89
N SER A 102 -5.66 -18.63 15.54
CA SER A 102 -6.09 -18.09 14.24
C SER A 102 -6.63 -16.65 14.26
N ILE A 103 -6.77 -16.02 15.43
CA ILE A 103 -7.29 -14.65 15.56
C ILE A 103 -6.12 -13.68 15.77
N PRO A 104 -5.93 -12.66 14.92
CA PRO A 104 -4.92 -11.62 15.14
C PRO A 104 -5.20 -10.91 16.47
N ARG A 105 -4.32 -11.14 17.45
CA ARG A 105 -4.37 -10.59 18.80
C ARG A 105 -4.18 -9.07 18.74
N PHE A 106 -5.03 -8.31 19.43
CA PHE A 106 -4.87 -6.86 19.59
C PHE A 106 -3.81 -6.61 20.65
N ASP A 107 -2.54 -6.78 20.25
CA ASP A 107 -1.42 -6.66 21.16
C ASP A 107 -1.09 -5.18 21.40
N LEU A 108 -1.72 -4.59 22.42
CA LEU A 108 -1.44 -3.22 22.86
C LEU A 108 0.00 -3.04 23.36
N GLN A 109 0.74 -4.12 23.61
CA GLN A 109 2.12 -4.09 24.07
C GLN A 109 3.13 -4.11 22.92
N GLN A 110 2.69 -4.25 21.66
CA GLN A 110 3.62 -4.27 20.53
C GLN A 110 4.30 -2.90 20.36
N PRO A 111 5.64 -2.87 20.23
CA PRO A 111 6.35 -1.64 19.95
C PRO A 111 5.87 -1.07 18.60
N CYS A 112 5.64 0.24 18.55
CA CYS A 112 5.18 0.95 17.36
C CYS A 112 3.79 0.50 16.83
N PHE A 113 2.85 0.12 17.73
CA PHE A 113 1.45 -0.24 17.41
C PHE A 113 0.76 0.75 16.46
N PHE A 114 0.93 2.05 16.70
CA PHE A 114 0.42 3.11 15.83
C PHE A 114 1.51 3.59 14.87
N SER A 115 1.21 3.59 13.57
CA SER A 115 2.08 4.20 12.57
C SER A 115 2.29 5.69 12.84
N ALA A 116 3.39 6.25 12.35
CA ALA A 116 3.68 7.68 12.50
C ALA A 116 2.56 8.57 11.95
N ALA A 117 1.91 8.15 10.87
CA ALA A 117 0.75 8.83 10.30
C ALA A 117 -0.47 8.82 11.26
N VAL A 118 -0.76 7.69 11.90
CA VAL A 118 -1.87 7.58 12.85
C VAL A 118 -1.59 8.41 14.10
N ARG A 119 -0.37 8.36 14.63
CA ARG A 119 0.06 9.19 15.77
C ARG A 119 -0.10 10.68 15.46
N SER A 120 0.36 11.12 14.28
CA SER A 120 0.23 12.51 13.85
C SER A 120 -1.24 12.94 13.76
N ARG A 121 -2.11 12.05 13.27
CA ARG A 121 -3.56 12.30 13.22
C ARG A 121 -4.19 12.39 14.61
N ILE A 122 -3.78 11.55 15.55
CA ILE A 122 -4.26 11.62 16.94
C ILE A 122 -3.84 12.97 17.57
N VAL A 123 -2.59 13.38 17.37
CA VAL A 123 -2.09 14.67 17.88
C VAL A 123 -2.88 15.83 17.26
N GLN A 124 -3.06 15.82 15.93
CA GLN A 124 -3.86 16.84 15.24
C GLN A 124 -5.29 16.88 15.79
N PHE A 125 -5.93 15.72 15.95
CA PHE A 125 -7.29 15.62 16.50
C PHE A 125 -7.44 16.24 17.89
N ILE A 126 -6.41 16.11 18.75
CA ILE A 126 -6.36 16.73 20.07
C ILE A 126 -6.17 18.24 19.94
N LEU A 127 -5.23 18.68 19.10
CA LEU A 127 -4.95 20.10 18.87
C LEU A 127 -6.17 20.85 18.32
N ASP A 128 -6.94 20.23 17.43
CA ASP A 128 -8.16 20.81 16.85
C ASP A 128 -9.29 20.99 17.88
N ARG A 129 -9.24 20.27 19.02
CA ARG A 129 -10.29 20.29 20.06
C ARG A 129 -9.88 21.01 21.33
N LYS A 130 -8.60 21.32 21.50
CA LYS A 130 -8.11 21.88 22.75
C LYS A 130 -8.54 23.35 22.86
N ARG A 131 -9.26 23.67 23.94
CA ARG A 131 -9.53 25.05 24.36
C ARG A 131 -8.26 25.72 24.89
N PHE A 132 -8.07 26.99 24.55
CA PHE A 132 -6.94 27.81 25.01
C PHE A 132 -7.33 28.87 26.06
N THR A 133 -8.61 29.20 26.21
CA THR A 133 -9.13 30.04 27.29
C THR A 133 -9.90 29.22 28.34
N THR A 134 -9.92 29.72 29.57
CA THR A 134 -10.77 29.22 30.66
C THR A 134 -12.12 29.92 30.73
N GLU A 135 -12.30 31.03 30.02
CA GLU A 135 -13.56 31.76 29.99
C GLU A 135 -14.59 31.04 29.11
N GLU A 136 -15.75 30.72 29.68
CA GLU A 136 -16.84 30.06 28.94
C GLU A 136 -17.60 31.01 27.99
N ALA A 137 -17.26 32.30 27.99
CA ALA A 137 -17.92 33.31 27.17
C ALA A 137 -17.58 33.19 25.67
N ASP A 138 -16.40 32.67 25.32
CA ASP A 138 -16.00 32.46 23.94
C ASP A 138 -16.11 30.98 23.55
N ASP A 139 -17.21 30.65 22.89
CA ASP A 139 -17.47 29.31 22.35
C ASP A 139 -16.47 28.88 21.27
N TYR A 140 -15.79 29.84 20.64
CA TYR A 140 -14.86 29.60 19.53
C TYR A 140 -13.39 29.60 19.95
N ALA A 141 -13.10 29.72 21.25
CA ALA A 141 -11.74 29.73 21.79
C ALA A 141 -11.10 28.33 21.91
N PHE A 142 -11.14 27.57 20.81
CA PHE A 142 -10.53 26.25 20.70
C PHE A 142 -9.92 26.00 19.32
N GLY A 143 -9.01 25.04 19.27
CA GLY A 143 -8.42 24.57 18.02
C GLY A 143 -7.15 25.31 17.63
N ILE A 144 -6.23 24.58 17.00
CA ILE A 144 -4.94 25.13 16.55
C ILE A 144 -5.08 26.08 15.36
N ASP A 145 -6.05 25.83 14.47
CA ASP A 145 -6.29 26.65 13.28
C ASP A 145 -6.63 28.10 13.66
N ARG A 146 -7.35 28.31 14.78
CA ARG A 146 -7.67 29.64 15.27
C ARG A 146 -6.43 30.39 15.73
N LEU A 147 -5.55 29.71 16.48
CA LEU A 147 -4.30 30.31 16.95
C LEU A 147 -3.32 30.62 15.80
N ILE A 148 -3.42 29.89 14.69
CA ILE A 148 -2.66 30.22 13.47
C ILE A 148 -3.28 31.41 12.75
N SER A 149 -4.60 31.44 12.63
CA SER A 149 -5.35 32.56 12.05
C SER A 149 -5.14 33.88 12.80
N ASP A 150 -5.00 33.80 14.12
CA ASP A 150 -4.76 34.95 15.01
C ASP A 150 -3.26 35.27 15.14
N GLU A 151 -2.40 34.67 14.31
CA GLU A 151 -0.94 34.87 14.23
C GLU A 151 -0.16 34.59 15.54
N VAL A 152 -0.77 33.90 16.50
CA VAL A 152 -0.10 33.41 17.72
C VAL A 152 0.89 32.30 17.36
N TYR A 153 0.53 31.45 16.40
CA TYR A 153 1.41 30.45 15.80
C TYR A 153 1.59 30.69 14.30
N ILE A 154 2.82 30.48 13.81
CA ILE A 154 3.14 30.66 12.39
C ILE A 154 2.67 29.46 11.56
N ALA A 155 2.88 28.24 12.06
CA ALA A 155 2.53 27.00 11.35
C ALA A 155 2.48 25.81 12.31
N ALA A 156 1.67 24.81 11.96
CA ALA A 156 1.66 23.50 12.60
C ALA A 156 1.75 22.40 11.54
N TYR A 157 2.76 21.54 11.61
CA TYR A 157 2.95 20.44 10.67
C TYR A 157 3.57 19.22 11.34
N PRO A 158 3.21 18.00 10.90
CA PRO A 158 3.84 16.77 11.39
C PRO A 158 5.28 16.67 10.87
N LEU A 159 6.16 16.07 11.68
CA LEU A 159 7.54 15.81 11.28
C LEU A 159 7.63 14.51 10.48
N HIS A 160 8.42 14.53 9.40
CA HIS A 160 8.72 13.34 8.62
C HIS A 160 9.80 12.47 9.28
N ASP A 161 9.78 11.18 8.95
CA ASP A 161 10.80 10.24 9.41
C ASP A 161 12.09 10.39 8.58
N GLY A 162 13.17 10.77 9.26
CA GLY A 162 14.51 10.89 8.70
C GLY A 162 14.68 11.85 7.52
N GLU A 163 15.89 11.86 6.98
CA GLU A 163 16.24 12.60 5.78
C GLU A 163 16.08 11.73 4.53
N VAL A 164 15.81 12.37 3.38
CA VAL A 164 15.61 11.67 2.09
C VAL A 164 16.90 11.01 1.59
N HIS A 165 18.05 11.61 1.85
CA HIS A 165 19.34 11.15 1.33
C HIS A 165 20.03 10.13 2.23
N ILE A 166 19.59 10.00 3.49
CA ILE A 166 20.22 9.10 4.46
C ILE A 166 19.47 7.76 4.45
N PRO A 167 20.17 6.63 4.19
CA PRO A 167 19.55 5.32 4.22
C PRO A 167 19.11 4.94 5.63
N GLY A 168 17.97 4.27 5.75
CA GLY A 168 17.43 3.77 7.01
C GLY A 168 16.06 4.31 7.41
N SER A 169 15.59 5.38 6.76
CA SER A 169 14.24 5.90 6.96
C SER A 169 13.25 5.32 5.95
N MET A 170 11.97 5.23 6.34
CA MET A 170 10.89 4.85 5.42
C MET A 170 10.75 5.84 4.26
N ARG A 171 11.06 7.11 4.51
CA ARG A 171 11.07 8.18 3.51
C ARG A 171 12.11 7.95 2.42
N HIS A 172 13.33 7.59 2.80
CA HIS A 172 14.40 7.26 1.85
C HIS A 172 14.01 6.06 0.97
N LEU A 173 13.48 5.01 1.59
CA LEU A 173 13.07 3.79 0.88
C LEU A 173 11.97 4.07 -0.17
N LEU A 174 10.92 4.79 0.22
CA LEU A 174 9.84 5.18 -0.69
C LEU A 174 10.35 6.10 -1.81
N TYR A 175 11.29 7.00 -1.51
CA TYR A 175 11.87 7.87 -2.52
C TYR A 175 12.66 7.07 -3.58
N LYS A 176 13.50 6.14 -3.14
CA LYS A 176 14.41 5.38 -4.01
C LYS A 176 13.70 4.29 -4.82
N GLU A 177 12.80 3.53 -4.20
CA GLU A 177 12.22 2.34 -4.82
C GLU A 177 10.84 2.57 -5.44
N TRP A 178 10.12 3.63 -5.03
CA TRP A 178 8.80 3.96 -5.58
C TRP A 178 8.77 5.28 -6.34
N ALA A 179 9.22 6.39 -5.75
CA ALA A 179 9.13 7.72 -6.37
C ALA A 179 10.20 7.99 -7.44
N ALA A 180 11.12 7.06 -7.66
CA ALA A 180 12.16 7.19 -8.68
C ALA A 180 11.58 6.95 -10.08
N VAL A 181 11.82 7.90 -11.00
CA VAL A 181 11.35 7.82 -12.39
C VAL A 181 11.85 6.55 -13.09
N SER A 182 13.04 6.05 -12.73
CA SER A 182 13.59 4.81 -13.26
C SER A 182 12.74 3.56 -12.94
N LYS A 183 11.83 3.64 -11.96
CA LYS A 183 11.01 2.52 -11.48
C LYS A 183 9.54 2.62 -11.91
N TRP A 184 9.21 3.47 -12.91
CA TRP A 184 7.83 3.70 -13.38
C TRP A 184 7.08 2.43 -13.83
N TYR A 185 7.80 1.39 -14.24
CA TYR A 185 7.22 0.12 -14.70
C TYR A 185 6.89 -0.84 -13.56
N ARG A 186 7.22 -0.52 -12.30
CA ARG A 186 6.95 -1.36 -11.13
C ARG A 186 5.57 -1.03 -10.54
N TYR A 187 4.93 -2.04 -9.97
CA TYR A 187 3.68 -1.90 -9.24
C TYR A 187 3.90 -1.07 -7.97
N GLN A 188 2.89 -0.27 -7.59
CA GLN A 188 3.00 0.65 -6.47
C GLN A 188 2.90 -0.10 -5.12
N PRO A 189 3.81 0.14 -4.15
CA PRO A 189 3.74 -0.43 -2.80
C PRO A 189 2.68 0.32 -1.96
N LEU A 190 1.40 0.14 -2.28
CA LEU A 190 0.28 0.90 -1.71
C LEU A 190 0.17 0.80 -0.19
N ASP A 191 0.49 -0.35 0.39
CA ASP A 191 0.43 -0.54 1.84
C ASP A 191 1.43 0.34 2.60
N TYR A 192 2.64 0.49 2.06
CA TYR A 192 3.69 1.33 2.62
C TYR A 192 3.42 2.82 2.42
N ILE A 193 2.88 3.19 1.26
CA ILE A 193 2.42 4.56 0.99
C ILE A 193 1.30 4.93 1.98
N LYS A 194 0.35 4.02 2.20
CA LYS A 194 -0.75 4.18 3.17
C LYS A 194 -0.24 4.29 4.60
N GLU A 195 0.77 3.53 4.99
CA GLU A 195 1.32 3.57 6.34
C GLU A 195 2.07 4.88 6.64
N TYR A 196 2.80 5.40 5.64
CA TYR A 196 3.60 6.62 5.76
C TYR A 196 2.77 7.91 5.59
N PHE A 197 1.95 8.00 4.54
CA PHE A 197 1.14 9.20 4.24
C PHE A 197 -0.29 9.13 4.78
N GLY A 198 -0.74 7.95 5.19
CA GLY A 198 -2.12 7.72 5.63
C GLY A 198 -3.06 7.29 4.50
N VAL A 199 -4.27 6.91 4.91
CA VAL A 199 -5.28 6.29 4.03
C VAL A 199 -5.73 7.19 2.88
N LYS A 200 -5.88 8.50 3.09
CA LYS A 200 -6.36 9.44 2.05
C LYS A 200 -5.42 9.47 0.84
N ILE A 201 -4.12 9.57 1.11
CA ILE A 201 -3.08 9.64 0.07
C ILE A 201 -2.86 8.25 -0.54
N GLY A 202 -2.87 7.19 0.27
CA GLY A 202 -2.82 5.82 -0.23
C GLY A 202 -3.96 5.49 -1.20
N LEU A 203 -5.20 5.93 -0.90
CA LEU A 203 -6.36 5.73 -1.77
C LEU A 203 -6.24 6.52 -3.08
N TYR A 204 -5.73 7.75 -3.01
CA TYR A 204 -5.47 8.56 -4.21
C TYR A 204 -4.53 7.82 -5.19
N PHE A 205 -3.40 7.29 -4.69
CA PHE A 205 -2.47 6.54 -5.52
C PHE A 205 -3.02 5.20 -6.01
N ALA A 206 -3.83 4.52 -5.19
CA ALA A 206 -4.52 3.29 -5.60
C ALA A 206 -5.47 3.55 -6.77
N TRP A 207 -6.25 4.63 -6.71
CA TRP A 207 -7.17 5.03 -7.77
C TRP A 207 -6.43 5.46 -9.03
N LEU A 208 -5.35 6.25 -8.88
CA LEU A 208 -4.50 6.65 -10.01
C LEU A 208 -3.89 5.45 -10.73
N GLY A 209 -3.36 4.48 -9.97
CA GLY A 209 -2.85 3.23 -10.53
C GLY A 209 -3.94 2.50 -11.31
N PHE A 210 -5.11 2.26 -10.70
CA PHE A 210 -6.24 1.62 -11.36
C PHE A 210 -6.64 2.33 -12.66
N TYR A 211 -6.73 3.66 -12.64
CA TYR A 211 -7.10 4.45 -13.82
C TYR A 211 -6.09 4.31 -14.96
N THR A 212 -4.79 4.37 -14.66
CA THR A 212 -3.73 4.18 -15.67
C THR A 212 -3.74 2.78 -16.28
N TYR A 213 -4.06 1.73 -15.49
CA TYR A 213 -4.24 0.37 -16.04
C TYR A 213 -5.41 0.28 -17.02
N MET A 214 -6.55 0.90 -16.69
CA MET A 214 -7.71 0.91 -17.58
C MET A 214 -7.43 1.69 -18.87
N LEU A 215 -6.73 2.83 -18.76
CA LEU A 215 -6.30 3.60 -19.93
C LEU A 215 -5.30 2.84 -20.80
N LEU A 216 -4.37 2.11 -20.18
CA LEU A 216 -3.42 1.27 -20.93
C LEU A 216 -4.17 0.22 -21.76
N LEU A 217 -5.17 -0.44 -21.17
CA LEU A 217 -5.99 -1.42 -21.88
C LEU A 217 -6.78 -0.78 -23.04
N ALA A 218 -7.38 0.39 -22.80
CA ALA A 218 -8.07 1.15 -23.85
C ALA A 218 -7.11 1.60 -24.97
N SER A 219 -5.89 2.02 -24.62
CA SER A 219 -4.85 2.42 -25.56
C SER A 219 -4.43 1.28 -26.48
N ILE A 220 -4.28 0.05 -25.96
CA ILE A 220 -3.96 -1.14 -26.77
C ILE A 220 -5.03 -1.37 -27.85
N VAL A 221 -6.31 -1.29 -27.49
CA VAL A 221 -7.42 -1.43 -28.44
C VAL A 221 -7.42 -0.28 -29.47
N GLY A 222 -7.19 0.95 -29.03
CA GLY A 222 -7.10 2.12 -29.91
C GLY A 222 -5.96 2.00 -30.94
N VAL A 223 -4.78 1.58 -30.50
CA VAL A 223 -3.62 1.35 -31.38
C VAL A 223 -3.88 0.20 -32.35
N ALA A 224 -4.52 -0.89 -31.91
CA ALA A 224 -4.88 -2.00 -32.79
C ALA A 224 -5.85 -1.56 -33.90
N CYS A 225 -6.88 -0.77 -33.56
CA CYS A 225 -7.81 -0.19 -34.53
C CYS A 225 -7.10 0.75 -35.51
N PHE A 226 -6.19 1.58 -35.01
CA PHE A 226 -5.39 2.49 -35.84
C PHE A 226 -4.52 1.72 -36.84
N ILE A 227 -3.82 0.66 -36.40
CA ILE A 227 -3.00 -0.18 -37.28
C ILE A 227 -3.87 -0.87 -38.34
N TYR A 228 -5.05 -1.38 -37.97
CA TYR A 228 -5.99 -1.98 -38.90
C TYR A 228 -6.46 -0.99 -39.98
N SER A 229 -6.83 0.23 -39.57
CA SER A 229 -7.21 1.30 -40.48
C SER A 229 -6.05 1.68 -41.42
N TRP A 230 -4.84 1.83 -40.89
CA TRP A 230 -3.64 2.12 -41.68
C TRP A 230 -3.39 1.06 -42.76
N ARG A 231 -3.49 -0.23 -42.40
CA ARG A 231 -3.31 -1.34 -43.36
C ARG A 231 -4.37 -1.42 -44.43
N THR A 232 -5.57 -0.91 -44.15
CA THR A 232 -6.71 -0.97 -45.08
C THR A 232 -6.80 0.29 -45.95
N MET A 233 -6.03 1.35 -45.65
CA MET A 233 -6.11 2.65 -46.34
C MET A 233 -5.88 2.57 -47.85
N ASP A 234 -4.95 1.73 -48.30
CA ASP A 234 -4.57 1.60 -49.72
C ASP A 234 -5.62 0.85 -50.57
N SER A 235 -6.49 0.06 -49.93
CA SER A 235 -7.49 -0.77 -50.60
C SER A 235 -8.87 -0.13 -50.72
N TYR A 236 -9.08 1.08 -50.15
CA TYR A 236 -10.34 1.80 -50.29
C TYR A 236 -10.45 2.46 -51.67
N GLN A 237 -11.52 2.12 -52.40
CA GLN A 237 -11.77 2.68 -53.74
C GLN A 237 -12.01 4.20 -53.72
N VAL A 238 -12.53 4.73 -52.61
CA VAL A 238 -12.81 6.17 -52.46
C VAL A 238 -11.52 6.98 -52.32
N SER A 239 -10.49 6.48 -51.61
CA SER A 239 -9.19 7.17 -51.52
C SER A 239 -8.45 7.17 -52.86
N GLN A 240 -8.58 6.10 -53.65
CA GLN A 240 -8.03 6.00 -55.01
C GLN A 240 -8.71 6.98 -55.98
N LEU A 241 -10.02 7.20 -55.85
CA LEU A 241 -10.81 8.12 -56.70
C LEU A 241 -10.47 9.61 -56.52
N PHE A 242 -9.93 10.01 -55.36
CA PHE A 242 -9.52 11.39 -55.10
C PHE A 242 -8.03 11.65 -55.38
N LEU A 243 -7.22 10.59 -55.53
CA LEU A 243 -5.77 10.69 -55.74
C LEU A 243 -5.34 10.35 -57.18
N GLY A 244 -6.21 9.79 -58.01
CA GLY A 244 -6.02 9.58 -59.45
C GLY A 244 -6.65 10.69 -60.28
#